data_AF-A0A935MPT5-F1
#
_entry.id   AF-A0A935MPT5-F1
#
_cell.length_a   1.000
_cell.length_b   1.000
_cell.length_c   1.000
_cell.angle_alpha   90.00
_cell.angle_beta   90.00
_cell.angle_gamma   90.00
#
_symmetry.space_group_name_H-M   'P 1'
#
loop_
_entity.id
_entity.type
_entity.pdbx_description
1 polymer ?
#
loop_
_entity_poly.entity_id
_entity_poly.type
_entity_poly.pdbx_seq_one_letter_code
_entity_poly.pdbx_strand_id
1 'polypeptide(L)' 'MASKKKDIRPVITLQCNDCKERNYTTEKNRRNDPNRLEFNKYCSRCRKHTQHRETK' A
#
# COMPACT_ATOMS: atom_id res chain seq x y z
N MET A 1 21.92 16.69 -10.78
CA MET A 1 20.73 15.80 -10.69
C MET A 1 20.39 15.63 -9.21
N ALA A 2 19.28 16.20 -8.75
CA ALA A 2 18.94 16.19 -7.31
C ALA A 2 18.65 14.77 -6.84
N SER A 3 19.48 14.25 -5.94
CA SER A 3 19.25 12.97 -5.26
C SER A 3 17.89 13.03 -4.55
N LYS A 4 16.92 12.24 -5.01
CA LYS A 4 15.64 12.05 -4.29
C LYS A 4 15.97 11.64 -2.86
N LYS A 5 15.81 12.56 -1.91
CA LYS A 5 15.84 12.21 -0.48
C LYS A 5 14.83 11.08 -0.30
N LYS A 6 15.23 9.99 0.35
CA LYS A 6 14.30 8.96 0.80
C LYS A 6 13.34 9.66 1.77
N ASP A 7 12.16 10.03 1.30
CA ASP A 7 11.12 10.58 2.17
C ASP A 7 10.87 9.59 3.31
N ILE A 8 10.85 10.11 4.54
CA ILE A 8 10.62 9.33 5.76
C ILE A 8 9.22 8.71 5.74
N ARG A 9 8.29 9.38 5.06
CA ARG A 9 6.90 8.97 4.84
C ARG A 9 6.64 8.75 3.35
N PRO A 10 7.08 7.64 2.74
CA PRO A 10 6.72 7.34 1.37
C PRO A 10 5.22 7.05 1.24
N VAL A 11 4.62 7.51 0.14
CA VAL A 11 3.34 7.00 -0.33
C VAL A 11 3.55 5.58 -0.82
N ILE A 12 2.84 4.64 -0.20
CA ILE A 12 2.78 3.24 -0.59
C ILE A 12 1.45 2.94 -1.28
N THR A 13 1.45 1.99 -2.19
CA THR A 13 0.23 1.54 -2.85
C THR A 13 -0.19 0.21 -2.25
N LEU A 14 -1.49 0.03 -1.99
CA LEU A 14 -2.05 -1.22 -1.54
C LEU A 14 -2.72 -1.93 -2.72
N GLN A 15 -2.40 -3.20 -2.86
CA GLN A 15 -2.88 -4.08 -3.91
C GLN A 15 -3.79 -5.14 -3.30
N CYS A 16 -4.97 -5.34 -3.87
CA CYS A 16 -5.83 -6.46 -3.48
C CYS A 16 -5.18 -7.81 -3.84
N ASN A 17 -5.27 -8.79 -2.93
CA ASN A 17 -4.72 -10.13 -3.17
C ASN A 17 -5.46 -10.88 -4.30
N ASP A 18 -6.79 -10.73 -4.39
CA ASP A 18 -7.62 -11.46 -5.36
C ASP A 18 -7.60 -10.81 -6.75
N CYS A 19 -7.98 -9.53 -6.83
CA CYS A 19 -8.15 -8.80 -8.10
C CYS A 19 -6.84 -8.19 -8.62
N LYS A 20 -5.76 -8.18 -7.83
CA LYS A 20 -4.50 -7.47 -8.08
C LYS A 20 -4.65 -5.97 -8.38
N GLU A 21 -5.83 -5.42 -8.11
CA GLU A 21 -6.17 -4.03 -8.34
C GLU A 21 -5.48 -3.13 -7.31
N ARG A 22 -4.94 -2.01 -7.77
CA ARG A 22 -4.18 -1.05 -6.97
C ARG A 22 -5.02 0.20 -6.73
N ASN A 23 -5.99 0.09 -5.83
CA ASN A 23 -7.01 1.13 -5.62
C ASN A 23 -6.70 2.09 -4.46
N TYR A 24 -5.72 1.78 -3.62
CA TYR A 24 -5.48 2.54 -2.40
C TYR A 24 -4.03 2.97 -2.32
N THR A 25 -3.82 4.22 -1.93
CA THR A 25 -2.52 4.76 -1.56
C THR A 25 -2.59 5.23 -0.12
N THR A 26 -1.55 4.93 0.66
CA THR A 26 -1.43 5.37 2.04
C THR A 26 0.00 5.81 2.30
N GLU A 27 0.22 6.73 3.23
CA GLU A 27 1.57 7.06 3.67
C GLU A 27 1.97 6.12 4.79
N LYS A 28 3.15 5.50 4.69
CA LYS A 28 3.72 4.74 5.81
C LYS A 28 4.98 5.39 6.30
N ASN A 29 5.19 5.41 7.61
CA ASN A 29 6.46 5.84 8.18
C ASN A 29 7.43 4.66 8.17
N ARG A 30 8.37 4.63 7.22
CA ARG A 30 9.36 3.53 7.10
C ARG A 30 10.23 3.33 8.35
N ARG A 31 10.33 4.34 9.22
CA ARG A 31 11.16 4.28 10.43
C ARG A 31 10.46 3.54 11.58
N ASN A 32 9.15 3.70 11.70
CA ASN A 32 8.37 3.09 12.79
C ASN A 32 7.80 1.73 12.37
N ASP A 33 7.40 1.59 11.10
CA ASP A 33 6.74 0.40 10.56
C ASP A 33 7.56 -0.19 9.41
N PRO A 34 8.61 -0.98 9.72
CA PRO A 34 9.43 -1.64 8.70
C PRO A 34 8.69 -2.81 8.03
N ASN A 35 7.66 -3.35 8.69
CA ASN A 35 6.90 -4.50 8.21
C ASN A 35 5.98 -4.14 7.03
N ARG A 36 5.60 -5.17 6.28
CA ARG A 36 4.67 -5.04 5.16
C ARG A 36 3.27 -4.80 5.71
N LEU A 37 2.62 -3.72 5.30
CA LEU A 37 1.27 -3.41 5.76
C LEU A 37 0.24 -4.27 5.01
N GLU A 38 -0.68 -4.85 5.78
CA GLU A 38 -1.83 -5.61 5.29
C GLU A 38 -3.10 -5.02 5.88
N PHE A 39 -4.05 -4.61 5.03
CA PHE A 39 -5.30 -4.02 5.46
C PHE A 39 -6.49 -4.75 4.83
N ASN A 40 -7.53 -5.01 5.61
CA ASN A 40 -8.81 -5.48 5.08
C ASN A 40 -9.58 -4.29 4.50
N LYS A 41 -9.53 -4.14 3.17
CA LYS A 41 -10.25 -3.09 2.43
C LYS A 41 -11.19 -3.70 1.39
N TYR A 42 -12.16 -2.91 0.98
CA TYR A 42 -13.12 -3.31 -0.04
C TYR A 42 -12.48 -3.27 -1.44
N CYS A 43 -12.46 -4.38 -2.20
CA CYS A 43 -12.12 -4.32 -3.63
C CYS A 43 -13.43 -4.12 -4.42
N SER A 44 -13.55 -3.01 -5.16
CA SER A 44 -14.69 -2.72 -6.03
C SER A 44 -14.88 -3.77 -7.14
N ARG A 45 -13.79 -4.36 -7.63
CA ARG A 45 -13.83 -5.43 -8.65
C ARG A 45 -14.39 -6.73 -8.11
N CYS A 46 -13.97 -7.13 -6.90
CA CYS A 46 -14.45 -8.34 -6.23
C CYS A 46 -15.78 -8.15 -5.48
N ARG A 47 -16.19 -6.89 -5.24
CA ARG A 47 -17.36 -6.50 -4.44
C ARG A 47 -17.38 -7.10 -3.03
N LYS A 48 -16.21 -7.31 -2.43
CA LYS A 48 -16.03 -7.87 -1.08
C LYS A 48 -14.82 -7.25 -0.40
N HIS A 49 -14.78 -7.35 0.93
CA HIS A 49 -13.59 -7.00 1.70
C HIS A 49 -12.54 -8.09 1.56
N THR A 50 -11.33 -7.69 1.16
CA THR A 50 -10.19 -8.57 0.94
C THR A 50 -8.96 -7.99 1.59
N GLN A 51 -7.98 -8.86 1.86
CA GLN A 51 -6.67 -8.40 2.28
C GLN A 51 -5.99 -7.66 1.12
N HIS A 52 -5.67 -6.40 1.37
CA HIS A 52 -4.84 -5.58 0.51
C HIS A 52 -3.43 -5.53 1.09
N ARG A 53 -2.45 -5.90 0.27
CA ARG A 53 -1.03 -5.97 0.63
C ARG A 53 -0.29 -4.78 0.06
N GLU A 54 0.69 -4.28 0.79
CA GLU A 54 1.59 -3.26 0.28
C GLU A 54 2.36 -3.75 -0.97
N THR A 55 2.20 -2.99 -2.04
CA THR A 55 2.96 -3.11 -3.30
C THR A 55 3.82 -1.86 -3.47
N LYS A 56 5.03 -2.09 -3.96
CA LYS A 56 6.05 -1.06 -4.18
C LYS A 56 5.81 -0.28 -5.45
#